data_AF-A0A3S4HLM4-F1
#
_entry.id   AF-A0A3S4HLM4-F1
#
_cell.length_a   1.000
_cell.length_b   1.000
_cell.length_c   1.000
_cell.angle_alpha   90.00
_cell.angle_beta   90.00
_cell.angle_gamma   90.00
#
_symmetry.space_group_name_H-M   'P 1'
#
loop_
_entity.id
_entity.type
_entity.pdbx_description
1 polymer ?
#
loop_
_entity_poly.entity_id
_entity_poly.type
_entity_poly.pdbx_seq_one_letter_code
_entity_poly.pdbx_strand_id
1 'polypeptide(L)'
;MTTPLPVLDTRTISMRWGDMDAVGHLNNTYYFRYLEQVRIEWLQGMGFGIEPDGIGPVLASTSCTYRKQLTYPATLDITIELEKLGAAA
;
A
#
# COMPACT_ATOMS: atom_id res chain seq x y z
N MET A 1 11.40 22.47 7.51
CA MET A 1 10.57 21.92 6.41
C MET A 1 11.30 20.70 5.88
N THR A 2 10.71 19.51 6.01
CA THR A 2 11.30 18.26 5.49
C THR A 2 11.21 18.25 3.97
N THR A 3 12.29 17.89 3.29
CA THR A 3 12.32 17.70 1.83
C THR A 3 11.28 16.65 1.44
N PRO A 4 10.43 16.87 0.42
CA PRO A 4 9.50 15.86 -0.05
C PRO A 4 10.25 14.64 -0.58
N LEU A 5 9.76 13.45 -0.26
CA LEU A 5 10.35 12.20 -0.72
C LEU A 5 10.07 12.00 -2.23
N PRO A 6 10.97 11.34 -2.98
CA PRO A 6 10.69 10.92 -4.34
C PRO A 6 9.45 10.00 -4.40
N VAL A 7 8.47 10.39 -5.21
CA VAL A 7 7.29 9.58 -5.53
C VAL A 7 7.66 8.54 -6.58
N LEU A 8 7.39 7.27 -6.29
CA LEU A 8 7.62 6.14 -7.20
C LEU A 8 6.38 5.77 -8.01
N ASP A 9 5.20 5.82 -7.40
CA ASP A 9 3.92 5.51 -8.05
C ASP A 9 2.74 6.10 -7.26
N THR A 10 1.61 6.31 -7.93
CA THR A 10 0.33 6.66 -7.30
C THR A 10 -0.79 5.85 -7.94
N ARG A 11 -1.61 5.18 -7.11
CA ARG A 11 -2.74 4.35 -7.56
C ARG A 11 -4.01 4.72 -6.84
N THR A 12 -5.12 4.61 -7.56
CA THR A 12 -6.45 4.87 -7.02
C THR A 12 -7.16 3.57 -6.69
N ILE A 13 -7.65 3.44 -5.46
CA ILE A 13 -8.48 2.31 -5.01
C ILE A 13 -9.88 2.80 -4.66
N SER A 14 -10.89 2.12 -5.21
CA SER A 14 -12.28 2.27 -4.76
C SER A 14 -12.56 1.29 -3.63
N MET A 15 -12.91 1.82 -2.46
CA MET A 15 -13.27 1.02 -1.29
C MET A 15 -14.54 0.22 -1.58
N ARG A 16 -14.54 -1.06 -1.22
CA ARG A 16 -15.73 -1.92 -1.30
C ARG A 16 -16.52 -1.76 0.00
N TRP A 17 -17.84 -1.90 -0.09
CA TRP A 17 -18.70 -1.87 1.10
C TRP A 17 -18.29 -2.95 2.12
N GLY A 18 -17.89 -4.13 1.64
CA GLY A 18 -17.45 -5.25 2.47
C GLY A 18 -16.08 -5.09 3.15
N ASP A 19 -15.35 -4.01 2.87
CA ASP A 19 -14.07 -3.73 3.52
C ASP A 19 -14.29 -3.06 4.90
N MET A 20 -15.54 -2.65 5.22
CA MET A 20 -15.88 -2.14 6.54
C MET A 20 -15.99 -3.25 7.58
N ASP A 21 -15.59 -2.95 8.82
CA ASP A 21 -15.88 -3.79 9.97
C ASP A 21 -17.30 -3.55 10.52
N ALA A 22 -17.66 -4.29 11.57
CA ALA A 22 -18.96 -4.18 12.24
C ALA A 22 -19.22 -2.80 12.88
N VAL A 23 -18.19 -1.96 13.03
CA VAL A 23 -18.28 -0.60 13.59
C VAL A 23 -18.55 0.44 12.49
N GLY A 24 -18.59 0.03 11.22
CA GLY A 24 -19.00 0.87 10.09
C GLY A 24 -17.90 1.74 9.51
N HIS A 25 -16.63 1.41 9.78
CA HIS A 25 -15.47 2.05 9.17
C HIS A 25 -14.60 1.00 8.48
N LEU A 26 -13.71 1.43 7.58
CA LEU A 26 -12.71 0.55 6.97
C LEU A 26 -11.97 -0.22 8.07
N ASN A 27 -12.01 -1.55 7.98
CA ASN A 27 -11.28 -2.39 8.91
C ASN A 27 -9.79 -2.07 8.82
N ASN A 28 -9.14 -1.88 9.96
CA ASN A 28 -7.73 -1.47 10.05
C ASN A 28 -6.77 -2.39 9.24
N THR A 29 -7.08 -3.68 9.14
CA THR A 29 -6.28 -4.65 8.37
C THR A 29 -6.32 -4.37 6.86
N TYR A 30 -7.42 -3.82 6.35
CA TYR A 30 -7.57 -3.52 4.92
C TYR A 30 -6.68 -2.37 4.45
N TYR A 31 -6.21 -1.50 5.35
CA TYR A 31 -5.16 -0.53 4.99
C TYR A 31 -3.91 -1.25 4.46
N PHE A 32 -3.46 -2.31 5.14
CA PHE A 32 -2.30 -3.10 4.68
C PHE A 32 -2.60 -3.87 3.40
N ARG A 33 -3.84 -4.32 3.19
CA ARG A 33 -4.24 -4.98 1.94
C ARG A 33 -4.23 -4.02 0.76
N TYR A 34 -4.66 -2.78 0.95
CA TYR A 34 -4.58 -1.75 -0.09
C TYR A 34 -3.11 -1.39 -0.40
N LEU A 35 -2.29 -1.20 0.64
CA LEU A 35 -0.85 -0.95 0.47
C LEU A 35 -0.14 -2.12 -0.22
N GLU A 36 -0.53 -3.36 0.09
CA GLU A 36 -0.05 -4.57 -0.58
C GLU A 36 -0.44 -4.59 -2.06
N GLN A 37 -1.72 -4.37 -2.38
CA GLN A 37 -2.22 -4.34 -3.75
C GLN A 37 -1.44 -3.32 -4.60
N VAL A 38 -1.31 -2.08 -4.11
CA VAL A 38 -0.61 -1.01 -4.84
C VAL A 38 0.88 -1.31 -5.01
N ARG A 39 1.53 -1.91 -3.99
CA ARG A 39 2.93 -2.34 -4.09
C ARG A 39 3.11 -3.44 -5.14
N ILE A 40 2.23 -4.42 -5.21
CA ILE A 40 2.30 -5.49 -6.21
C ILE A 40 2.05 -4.95 -7.61
N GLU A 41 1.05 -4.08 -7.80
CA GLU A 41 0.78 -3.43 -9.08
C GLU A 41 1.98 -2.61 -9.57
N TRP A 42 2.61 -1.86 -8.67
CA TRP A 42 3.83 -1.11 -8.98
C TRP A 42 4.98 -2.02 -9.41
N LEU A 43 5.27 -3.08 -8.65
CA LEU A 43 6.32 -4.05 -8.97
C LEU A 43 6.07 -4.75 -10.31
N GLN A 44 4.83 -5.19 -10.55
CA GLN A 44 4.42 -5.78 -11.83
C GLN A 44 4.61 -4.80 -13.00
N GLY A 45 4.26 -3.53 -12.81
CA GLY A 45 4.47 -2.48 -13.81
C GLY A 45 5.94 -2.26 -14.19
N MET A 46 6.88 -2.60 -13.30
CA MET A 46 8.32 -2.57 -13.54
C MET A 46 8.88 -3.90 -14.10
N GLY A 47 8.06 -4.91 -14.32
CA GLY A 47 8.48 -6.24 -14.76
C GLY A 47 8.95 -7.18 -13.63
N PHE A 48 8.75 -6.81 -12.36
CA PHE A 48 9.07 -7.63 -11.18
C PHE A 48 7.81 -8.29 -10.62
N GLY A 49 7.08 -9.00 -11.47
CA GLY A 49 5.87 -9.72 -11.07
C GLY A 49 6.13 -10.77 -9.98
N ILE A 50 5.06 -11.21 -9.32
CA ILE A 50 5.12 -12.34 -8.39
C ILE A 50 5.24 -13.63 -9.21
N GLU A 51 6.42 -14.24 -9.18
CA GLU A 51 6.70 -15.55 -9.76
C GLU A 51 6.85 -16.58 -8.63
N PRO A 52 6.00 -17.63 -8.56
CA PRO A 52 6.04 -18.61 -7.47
C PRO A 52 7.40 -19.31 -7.31
N ASP A 53 8.07 -19.58 -8.43
CA ASP A 53 9.37 -20.24 -8.47
C ASP A 53 10.54 -19.23 -8.62
N GLY A 54 10.24 -17.93 -8.59
CA GLY A 54 11.19 -16.84 -8.79
C GLY A 54 11.70 -16.22 -7.48
N ILE A 55 12.59 -15.23 -7.61
CA ILE A 55 13.06 -14.42 -6.48
C ILE A 55 12.14 -13.20 -6.35
N GLY A 56 11.44 -13.09 -5.22
CA GLY A 56 10.51 -12.01 -4.92
C GLY A 56 10.92 -11.16 -3.72
N PRO A 57 10.40 -9.93 -3.60
CA PRO A 57 10.62 -9.10 -2.43
C PRO A 57 9.91 -9.68 -1.21
N VAL A 58 10.58 -9.63 -0.05
CA VAL A 58 10.00 -9.99 1.25
C VAL A 58 9.79 -8.74 2.09
N LEU A 59 8.60 -8.61 2.66
CA LEU A 59 8.26 -7.50 3.54
C LEU A 59 8.73 -7.80 4.97
N ALA A 60 9.90 -7.26 5.33
CA ALA A 60 10.52 -7.52 6.64
C ALA A 60 9.77 -6.84 7.80
N SER A 61 9.21 -5.64 7.59
CA SER A 61 8.43 -4.93 8.59
C SER A 61 7.44 -3.95 7.96
N THR A 62 6.36 -3.67 8.68
CA THR A 62 5.35 -2.68 8.30
C THR A 62 4.79 -1.98 9.52
N SER A 63 4.46 -0.70 9.36
CA SER A 63 3.69 0.05 10.34
C SER A 63 2.66 0.93 9.62
N CYS A 64 1.58 1.27 10.32
CA CYS A 64 0.57 2.18 9.82
C CYS A 64 0.05 3.03 10.98
N THR A 65 0.05 4.36 10.78
CA THR A 65 -0.52 5.32 11.73
C THR A 65 -1.86 5.81 11.17
N TYR A 66 -2.94 5.40 11.81
CA TYR A 66 -4.31 5.75 11.39
C TYR A 66 -4.65 7.17 11.84
N ARG A 67 -4.78 8.10 10.88
CA ARG A 67 -5.08 9.51 11.18
C ARG A 67 -6.55 9.89 11.03
N LYS A 68 -7.27 9.21 10.14
CA LYS A 68 -8.68 9.48 9.85
C LYS A 68 -9.37 8.19 9.41
N GLN A 69 -10.56 7.95 9.95
CA GLN A 69 -11.42 6.84 9.55
C GLN A 69 -11.94 7.03 8.11
N LEU A 70 -12.18 5.91 7.43
CA LEU A 70 -12.80 5.86 6.11
C LEU A 70 -14.11 5.10 6.19
N THR A 71 -15.11 5.55 5.45
CA THR A 71 -16.44 4.94 5.38
C THR A 71 -16.83 4.79 3.92
N TYR A 72 -17.49 3.69 3.57
CA TYR A 72 -18.02 3.53 2.23
C TYR A 72 -19.15 4.56 1.96
N PRO A 73 -19.25 5.11 0.73
CA PRO A 73 -18.32 4.97 -0.39
C PRO A 73 -17.09 5.87 -0.23
N ALA A 74 -15.91 5.36 -0.61
CA ALA A 74 -14.68 6.13 -0.64
C ALA A 74 -13.78 5.72 -1.81
N THR A 75 -13.06 6.70 -2.35
CA THR A 75 -11.98 6.51 -3.31
C THR A 75 -10.71 7.07 -2.69
N LEU A 76 -9.65 6.26 -2.70
CA LEU A 76 -8.37 6.60 -2.09
C LEU A 76 -7.31 6.70 -3.17
N ASP A 77 -6.48 7.73 -3.09
CA ASP A 77 -5.19 7.76 -3.78
C ASP A 77 -4.11 7.30 -2.79
N ILE A 78 -3.33 6.33 -3.21
CA ILE A 78 -2.24 5.73 -2.45
C ILE A 78 -0.95 5.99 -3.21
N THR A 79 -0.03 6.68 -2.56
CA THR A 79 1.28 7.06 -3.12
C THR A 79 2.38 6.22 -2.48
N ILE A 80 3.28 5.69 -3.32
CA ILE A 80 4.50 5.03 -2.89
C ILE A 80 5.63 6.06 -2.96
N GLU A 81 6.34 6.24 -1.86
CA GLU A 81 7.48 7.15 -1.75
C GLU A 81 8.73 6.37 -1.32
N LEU A 82 9.90 6.80 -1.80
CA LEU A 82 11.18 6.20 -1.44
C LEU A 82 11.90 7.05 -0.40
N GLU A 83 12.02 6.55 0.83
CA GLU A 83 12.83 7.21 1.85
C GLU A 83 14.32 6.89 1.70
N LYS A 84 14.65 5.61 1.53
CA LYS A 84 16.04 5.14 1.43
C LYS A 84 16.12 3.85 0.62
N LEU A 85 17.14 3.76 -0.23
CA LEU A 85 17.52 2.54 -0.94
C LEU A 85 18.91 2.09 -0.44
N GLY A 86 19.07 0.79 -0.16
CA GLY A 86 20.33 0.24 0.33
C GLY A 86 20.37 -1.28 0.24
N ALA A 87 21.53 -1.87 0.49
CA ALA A 87 21.69 -3.33 0.55
C ALA A 87 21.14 -3.88 1.87
N ALA A 88 20.55 -5.09 1.81
CA ALA A 88 20.27 -5.88 3.00
C ALA A 88 21.62 -6.29 3.61
N ALA A 89 21.88 -5.86 4.84
CA ALA A 89 23.04 -6.28 5.62
C ALA A 89 22.64 -7.42 6.57
#